data_AF-A0A1S2VKV9-F1
#
_entry.id   AF-A0A1S2VKV9-F1
#
_cell.length_a   1.000
_cell.length_b   1.000
_cell.length_c   1.000
_cell.angle_alpha   90.00
_cell.angle_beta   90.00
_cell.angle_gamma   90.00
#
_symmetry.space_group_name_H-M   'P 1'
#
loop_
_entity.id
_entity.type
_entity.pdbx_description
1 polymer ?
#
loop_
_entity_poly.entity_id
_entity_poly.type
_entity_poly.pdbx_seq_one_letter_code
_entity_poly.pdbx_strand_id
1 'polypeptide(L)'
;MEKLNDKWLRLIGIPLVELSTNLLYLEQYHYDWRIYLRTSFWGMVYISLLWECFTRWLRFVRLRYTHIDQTRQRILITFLGYFMIVTIAQLGVVSLFGLLGIAGVPITIDVYLQQLIGGYLVLLVVGVAYEVLYYFAKLKTALVEAEMAKKVSLQHQYDTLKAQVNPHFLFNSLNSLSILIEDEPAKASEFLDELCTVYRYLLQANSKPTTSVRQEIGFITSFYKLLQVRYGEAIQLHIAVDRTVQEAGQMPPLTLQTLVENAINYNVVTPKTPLVIRIRSDEAGQLIVENTINRKTLRMNPGRNSLVDLISQFRLQELPDPVIIDNEFIFSVTINPGLNRKTSTLFKNQTSMFL
;
A
#
# COMPACT_ATOMS: atom_id res chain seq x y z
N MET A 1 7.36 1.36 -23.05
CA MET A 1 6.40 1.58 -24.15
C MET A 1 6.65 0.50 -25.17
N GLU A 2 5.77 -0.50 -25.27
CA GLU A 2 5.82 -1.44 -26.38
C GLU A 2 5.74 -0.66 -27.70
N LYS A 3 6.74 -0.85 -28.57
CA LYS A 3 6.62 -0.41 -29.95
C LYS A 3 5.48 -1.22 -30.54
N LEU A 4 4.34 -0.59 -30.80
CA LEU A 4 3.32 -1.18 -31.68
C LEU A 4 4.04 -1.61 -32.96
N ASN A 5 4.00 -2.90 -33.27
CA ASN A 5 4.66 -3.46 -34.44
C ASN A 5 3.86 -3.09 -35.68
N ASP A 6 3.96 -1.82 -36.09
CA ASP A 6 3.25 -1.24 -37.23
C ASP A 6 3.94 -1.52 -38.58
N LYS A 7 5.05 -2.28 -38.57
CA LYS A 7 5.84 -2.61 -39.77
C LYS A 7 5.02 -3.26 -40.87
N TRP A 8 4.17 -4.22 -40.53
CA TRP A 8 3.32 -4.92 -41.52
C TRP A 8 2.25 -4.00 -42.11
N LEU A 9 1.68 -3.12 -41.28
CA LEU A 9 0.70 -2.14 -41.73
C LEU A 9 1.33 -1.13 -42.71
N ARG A 10 2.59 -0.74 -42.49
CA ARG A 10 3.33 0.14 -43.40
C ARG A 10 3.72 -0.56 -44.71
N LEU A 11 4.29 -1.75 -44.62
CA LEU A 11 4.88 -2.45 -45.77
C LEU A 11 3.83 -3.03 -46.73
N ILE A 12 2.69 -3.48 -46.20
CA ILE A 12 1.64 -4.12 -47.00
C ILE A 12 0.41 -3.21 -47.08
N GLY A 13 0.00 -2.59 -45.97
CA GLY A 13 -1.22 -1.81 -45.91
C GLY A 13 -1.16 -0.55 -46.79
N ILE A 14 -0.08 0.23 -46.74
CA ILE A 14 0.05 1.46 -47.54
C ILE A 14 0.01 1.16 -49.05
N PRO A 15 0.82 0.24 -49.61
CA PRO A 15 0.76 -0.06 -51.03
C PRO A 15 -0.59 -0.63 -51.47
N LEU A 16 -1.21 -1.49 -50.65
CA LEU A 16 -2.50 -2.10 -50.97
C LEU A 16 -3.61 -1.03 -51.06
N VAL A 17 -3.69 -0.14 -50.08
CA VAL A 17 -4.68 0.94 -50.06
C VAL A 17 -4.43 1.94 -51.19
N GLU A 18 -3.18 2.33 -51.44
CA GLU A 18 -2.86 3.31 -52.48
C GLU A 18 -3.14 2.77 -53.90
N LEU A 19 -2.74 1.54 -54.20
CA LEU A 19 -3.03 0.93 -55.50
C LEU A 19 -4.53 0.75 -55.69
N SER A 20 -5.24 0.27 -54.67
CA SER A 20 -6.69 0.05 -54.76
C SER A 20 -7.49 1.35 -54.91
N THR A 21 -7.07 2.43 -54.25
CA THR A 21 -7.74 3.73 -54.38
C THR A 21 -7.44 4.39 -55.72
N ASN A 22 -6.21 4.32 -56.24
CA ASN A 22 -5.90 4.85 -57.57
C ASN A 22 -6.58 4.09 -58.71
N LEU A 23 -6.97 2.82 -58.52
CA LEU A 23 -7.78 2.09 -59.52
C LEU A 23 -9.12 2.79 -59.79
N LEU A 24 -9.69 3.48 -58.80
CA LEU A 24 -10.95 4.22 -58.95
C LEU A 24 -10.82 5.43 -59.88
N TYR A 25 -9.59 5.90 -60.12
CA TYR A 25 -9.28 7.05 -60.97
C TYR A 25 -8.78 6.64 -62.37
N LEU A 26 -8.76 5.34 -62.69
CA LEU A 26 -8.31 4.82 -64.00
C LEU A 26 -9.01 5.48 -65.19
N GLU A 27 -10.32 5.69 -65.09
CA GLU A 27 -11.11 6.36 -66.13
C GLU A 27 -10.70 7.82 -66.31
N GLN A 28 -10.42 8.53 -65.22
CA GLN A 28 -9.93 9.91 -65.24
C GLN A 28 -8.50 10.03 -65.77
N TYR A 29 -7.71 8.96 -65.66
CA TYR A 29 -6.38 8.87 -66.27
C TYR A 29 -6.40 8.45 -67.75
N HIS A 30 -7.58 8.35 -68.37
CA HIS A 30 -7.76 7.82 -69.72
C HIS A 30 -7.12 6.44 -69.92
N TYR A 31 -7.12 5.62 -68.86
CA TYR A 31 -6.47 4.31 -68.85
C TYR A 31 -4.96 4.39 -69.21
N ASP A 32 -4.25 5.46 -68.86
CA ASP A 32 -2.79 5.52 -68.99
C ASP A 32 -2.10 4.89 -67.77
N TRP A 33 -1.58 3.67 -67.96
CA TRP A 33 -0.83 2.95 -66.92
C TRP A 33 0.44 3.67 -66.46
N ARG A 34 1.04 4.54 -67.27
CA ARG A 34 2.23 5.32 -66.86
C ARG A 34 1.85 6.39 -65.84
N ILE A 35 0.72 7.07 -66.06
CA ILE A 35 0.19 8.06 -65.12
C ILE A 35 -0.25 7.37 -63.83
N TYR A 36 -0.95 6.24 -63.93
CA TYR A 36 -1.36 5.43 -62.77
C TYR A 36 -0.17 5.01 -61.89
N LEU A 37 0.88 4.42 -62.48
CA LEU A 37 2.05 3.96 -61.73
C LEU A 37 2.83 5.12 -61.09
N ARG A 38 2.98 6.24 -61.83
CA ARG A 38 3.68 7.43 -61.34
C ARG A 38 2.92 8.07 -60.16
N THR A 39 1.62 8.25 -60.29
CA THR A 39 0.77 8.84 -59.23
C THR A 39 0.75 7.92 -58.01
N SER A 40 0.61 6.62 -58.19
CA SER A 40 0.65 5.64 -57.09
C SER A 40 1.98 5.63 -56.36
N PHE A 41 3.10 5.72 -57.08
CA PHE A 41 4.43 5.79 -56.45
C PHE A 41 4.56 7.02 -55.55
N TRP A 42 4.19 8.20 -56.05
CA TRP A 42 4.25 9.44 -55.26
C TRP A 42 3.23 9.44 -54.11
N GLY A 43 2.05 8.85 -54.29
CA GLY A 43 1.07 8.65 -53.23
C GLY A 43 1.59 7.75 -52.11
N MET A 44 2.26 6.65 -52.44
CA MET A 44 2.91 5.78 -51.43
C MET A 44 3.99 6.52 -50.65
N VAL A 45 4.82 7.33 -51.32
CA VAL A 45 5.82 8.17 -50.66
C VAL A 45 5.15 9.18 -49.72
N TYR A 46 4.10 9.84 -50.17
CA TYR A 46 3.33 10.81 -49.39
C TYR A 46 2.71 10.18 -48.12
N ILE A 47 1.98 9.07 -48.27
CA ILE A 47 1.34 8.38 -47.14
C ILE A 47 2.40 7.86 -46.15
N SER A 48 3.53 7.36 -46.64
CA SER A 48 4.63 6.88 -45.78
C SER A 48 5.25 8.01 -44.97
N LEU A 49 5.47 9.19 -45.58
CA LEU A 49 5.99 10.37 -44.87
C LEU A 49 4.98 10.88 -43.84
N LEU A 50 3.69 10.95 -44.20
CA LEU A 50 2.62 11.31 -43.27
C LEU A 50 2.56 10.35 -42.07
N TRP A 51 2.68 9.05 -42.33
CA TRP A 51 2.69 8.03 -41.28
C TRP A 51 3.81 8.26 -40.25
N GLU A 52 5.01 8.62 -40.73
CA GLU A 52 6.14 8.95 -39.84
C GLU A 52 5.88 10.20 -39.01
N CYS A 53 5.33 11.25 -39.62
CA CYS A 53 4.94 12.47 -38.93
C CYS A 53 3.90 12.17 -37.83
N PHE A 54 2.86 11.39 -38.13
CA PHE A 54 1.85 10.99 -37.14
C PHE A 54 2.45 10.16 -36.02
N THR A 55 3.27 9.16 -36.35
CA THR A 55 3.87 8.27 -35.33
C THR A 55 4.82 9.04 -34.41
N ARG A 56 5.54 10.04 -34.93
CA ARG A 56 6.40 10.93 -34.12
C ARG A 56 5.58 11.87 -33.27
N TRP A 57 4.53 12.49 -33.83
CA TRP A 57 3.61 13.35 -33.09
C TRP A 57 2.92 12.59 -31.95
N LEU A 58 2.34 11.43 -32.24
CA LEU A 58 1.67 10.58 -31.25
C LEU A 58 2.61 10.20 -30.12
N ARG A 59 3.87 9.84 -30.43
CA ARG A 59 4.90 9.57 -29.41
C ARG A 59 5.20 10.80 -28.57
N PHE A 60 5.36 11.97 -29.18
CA PHE A 60 5.59 13.22 -28.47
C PHE A 60 4.46 13.53 -27.48
N VAL A 61 3.20 13.46 -27.93
CA VAL A 61 2.04 13.73 -27.07
C VAL A 61 1.94 12.69 -25.95
N ARG A 62 2.18 11.41 -26.23
CA ARG A 62 2.14 10.33 -25.21
C ARG A 62 3.24 10.43 -24.17
N LEU A 63 4.41 10.96 -24.55
CA LEU A 63 5.51 11.23 -23.60
C LEU A 63 5.25 12.47 -22.75
N ARG A 64 4.53 13.46 -23.29
CA ARG A 64 4.19 14.69 -22.56
C ARG A 64 2.99 14.52 -21.63
N TYR A 65 2.01 13.70 -22.00
CA TYR A 65 0.75 13.48 -21.27
C TYR A 65 0.59 12.02 -20.86
N THR A 66 1.36 11.61 -19.86
CA THR A 66 1.47 10.21 -19.40
C THR A 66 0.35 9.79 -18.45
N HIS A 67 -0.25 10.73 -17.70
CA HIS A 67 -1.26 10.44 -16.67
C HIS A 67 -2.63 10.10 -17.26
N ILE A 68 -3.43 9.30 -16.54
CA ILE A 68 -4.79 8.90 -16.96
C ILE A 68 -5.73 10.12 -16.94
N ASP A 69 -5.60 11.00 -15.96
CA ASP A 69 -6.46 12.19 -15.81
C ASP A 69 -6.34 13.16 -16.99
N GLN A 70 -5.20 13.15 -17.67
CA GLN A 70 -4.92 13.97 -18.84
C GLN A 70 -5.40 13.34 -20.15
N THR A 71 -6.15 12.24 -20.12
CA THR A 71 -6.59 11.53 -21.33
C THR A 71 -7.38 12.42 -22.29
N ARG A 72 -8.27 13.29 -21.78
CA ARG A 72 -9.01 14.25 -22.62
C ARG A 72 -8.08 15.22 -23.35
N GLN A 73 -7.10 15.78 -22.65
CA GLN A 73 -6.11 16.71 -23.23
C GLN A 73 -5.22 16.00 -24.26
N ARG A 74 -4.76 14.78 -23.95
CA ARG A 74 -3.97 13.96 -24.86
C ARG A 74 -4.71 13.70 -26.17
N ILE A 75 -5.96 13.27 -26.09
CA ILE A 75 -6.81 13.01 -27.26
C ILE A 75 -6.96 14.28 -28.10
N LEU A 76 -7.34 15.40 -27.47
CA LEU A 76 -7.56 16.67 -28.17
C LEU A 76 -6.29 17.15 -28.90
N ILE A 77 -5.14 17.13 -28.23
CA ILE A 77 -3.86 17.55 -28.81
C ILE A 77 -3.40 16.60 -29.93
N THR A 78 -3.67 15.29 -29.76
CA THR A 78 -3.36 14.28 -30.79
C THR A 78 -4.13 14.58 -32.07
N PHE A 79 -5.45 14.74 -31.98
CA PHE A 79 -6.29 15.02 -33.14
C PHE A 79 -6.04 16.43 -33.73
N LEU A 80 -5.76 17.43 -32.90
CA LEU A 80 -5.39 18.77 -33.37
C LEU A 80 -4.09 18.76 -34.18
N GLY A 81 -3.05 18.07 -33.69
CA GLY A 81 -1.79 17.97 -34.43
C GLY A 81 -1.92 17.13 -35.69
N TYR A 82 -2.71 16.05 -35.66
CA TYR A 82 -3.06 15.30 -36.85
C TYR A 82 -3.75 16.17 -37.91
N PHE A 83 -4.71 17.00 -37.50
CA PHE A 83 -5.39 17.95 -38.38
C PHE A 83 -4.40 18.93 -39.04
N MET A 84 -3.51 19.52 -38.24
CA MET A 84 -2.48 20.45 -38.75
C MET A 84 -1.50 19.77 -39.71
N ILE A 85 -1.01 18.57 -39.37
CA ILE A 85 -0.07 17.81 -40.20
C ILE A 85 -0.68 17.49 -41.56
N VAL A 86 -1.91 16.98 -41.61
CA VAL A 86 -2.62 16.68 -42.87
C VAL A 86 -2.81 17.94 -43.69
N THR A 87 -3.31 19.03 -43.08
CA THR A 87 -3.57 20.29 -43.79
C THR A 87 -2.30 20.83 -44.45
N ILE A 88 -1.20 20.90 -43.70
CA ILE A 88 0.08 21.43 -44.17
C ILE A 88 0.66 20.52 -45.26
N ALA A 89 0.62 19.20 -45.06
CA ALA A 89 1.14 18.25 -46.02
C ALA A 89 0.35 18.28 -47.35
N GLN A 90 -0.98 18.35 -47.28
CA GLN A 90 -1.84 18.45 -48.45
C GLN A 90 -1.60 19.75 -49.23
N LEU A 91 -1.50 20.89 -48.54
CA LEU A 91 -1.16 22.17 -49.17
C LEU A 91 0.22 22.12 -49.84
N GLY A 92 1.21 21.50 -49.19
CA GLY A 92 2.55 21.33 -49.72
C GLY A 92 2.59 20.47 -50.99
N VAL A 93 1.89 19.33 -50.99
CA VAL A 93 1.83 18.43 -52.15
C VAL A 93 1.14 19.10 -53.34
N VAL A 94 -0.01 19.75 -53.11
CA VAL A 94 -0.75 20.44 -54.17
C VAL A 94 0.08 21.57 -54.78
N SER A 95 0.75 22.36 -53.94
CA SER A 95 1.64 23.44 -54.40
C SER A 95 2.82 22.91 -55.21
N LEU A 96 3.45 21.83 -54.73
CA LEU A 96 4.59 21.19 -55.40
C LEU A 96 4.20 20.60 -56.75
N PHE A 97 3.07 19.90 -56.82
CA PHE A 97 2.59 19.29 -58.07
C PHE A 97 2.11 20.34 -59.07
N GLY A 98 1.53 21.45 -58.58
CA GLY A 98 1.20 22.61 -59.41
C GLY A 98 2.44 23.27 -60.01
N LEU A 99 3.50 23.46 -59.22
CA LEU A 99 4.77 24.06 -59.67
C LEU A 99 5.52 23.18 -60.68
N LEU A 100 5.56 21.86 -60.43
CA LEU A 100 6.31 20.92 -61.28
C LEU A 100 5.54 20.50 -62.54
N GLY A 101 4.25 20.81 -62.64
CA GLY A 101 3.40 20.40 -63.76
C GLY A 101 3.24 18.87 -63.88
N ILE A 102 3.45 18.13 -62.80
CA ILE A 102 3.43 16.65 -62.78
C ILE A 102 2.00 16.11 -62.54
N ALA A 103 1.05 16.98 -62.23
CA ALA A 103 -0.34 16.60 -61.98
C ALA A 103 -0.95 15.90 -63.20
N GLY A 104 -1.32 14.61 -63.05
CA GLY A 104 -1.92 13.82 -64.12
C GLY A 104 -3.38 14.18 -64.42
N VAL A 105 -4.03 14.93 -63.52
CA VAL A 105 -5.41 15.43 -63.61
C VAL A 105 -5.41 16.87 -63.07
N PRO A 106 -6.18 17.80 -63.65
CA PRO A 106 -6.33 19.13 -63.07
C PRO A 106 -6.82 19.05 -61.62
N ILE A 107 -6.09 19.68 -60.71
CA ILE A 107 -6.44 19.73 -59.29
C ILE A 107 -7.61 20.71 -59.13
N THR A 108 -8.82 20.23 -59.31
CA THR A 108 -10.04 21.01 -59.04
C THR A 108 -10.32 21.06 -57.53
N ILE A 109 -11.13 22.03 -57.11
CA ILE A 109 -11.52 22.20 -55.70
C ILE A 109 -12.21 20.93 -55.18
N ASP A 110 -13.02 20.26 -56.02
CA ASP A 110 -13.72 19.04 -55.64
C ASP A 110 -12.77 17.88 -55.35
N VAL A 111 -11.76 17.67 -56.21
CA VAL A 111 -10.73 16.63 -56.01
C VAL A 111 -9.92 16.93 -54.75
N TYR A 112 -9.60 18.20 -54.51
CA TYR A 112 -8.91 18.63 -53.28
C TYR A 112 -9.72 18.32 -52.02
N LEU A 113 -11.01 18.69 -51.99
CA LEU A 113 -11.88 18.47 -50.84
C LEU A 113 -12.11 16.97 -50.59
N GLN A 114 -12.31 16.16 -51.63
CA GLN A 114 -12.48 14.72 -51.51
C GLN A 114 -11.24 14.03 -50.91
N GLN A 115 -10.04 14.38 -51.38
CA GLN A 115 -8.79 13.84 -50.82
C GLN A 115 -8.57 14.26 -49.36
N LEU A 116 -8.89 15.51 -49.04
CA LEU A 116 -8.74 16.06 -47.70
C LEU A 116 -9.73 15.40 -46.71
N ILE A 117 -10.99 15.23 -47.09
CA ILE A 117 -12.00 14.52 -46.30
C ILE A 117 -11.61 13.04 -46.12
N GLY A 118 -11.19 12.37 -47.20
CA GLY A 118 -10.75 10.97 -47.15
C GLY A 118 -9.56 10.78 -46.21
N GLY A 119 -8.56 11.67 -46.27
CA GLY A 119 -7.42 11.68 -45.37
C GLY A 119 -7.81 11.81 -43.90
N TYR A 120 -8.75 12.71 -43.58
CA TYR A 120 -9.26 12.86 -42.22
C TYR A 120 -10.04 11.65 -41.72
N LEU A 121 -10.85 11.01 -42.57
CA LEU A 121 -11.60 9.82 -42.19
C LEU A 121 -10.67 8.65 -41.85
N VAL A 122 -9.68 8.37 -42.70
CA VAL A 122 -8.69 7.31 -42.45
C VAL A 122 -7.93 7.58 -41.15
N LEU A 123 -7.51 8.82 -40.95
CA LEU A 123 -6.80 9.23 -39.75
C LEU A 123 -7.66 9.12 -38.49
N LEU A 124 -8.95 9.44 -38.58
CA LEU A 124 -9.87 9.30 -37.46
C LEU A 124 -10.01 7.83 -37.06
N VAL A 125 -10.25 6.94 -38.03
CA VAL A 125 -10.37 5.49 -37.78
C VAL A 125 -9.10 4.93 -37.17
N VAL A 126 -7.94 5.23 -37.76
CA VAL A 126 -6.64 4.74 -37.27
C VAL A 126 -6.33 5.33 -35.89
N GLY A 127 -6.49 6.64 -35.70
CA GLY A 127 -6.23 7.32 -34.45
C GLY A 127 -7.08 6.78 -33.29
N VAL A 128 -8.38 6.57 -33.52
CA VAL A 128 -9.29 5.95 -32.54
C VAL A 128 -8.82 4.53 -32.22
N ALA A 129 -8.50 3.71 -33.22
CA ALA A 129 -8.04 2.34 -32.98
C ALA A 129 -6.76 2.30 -32.12
N TYR A 130 -5.79 3.18 -32.39
CA TYR A 130 -4.56 3.29 -31.60
C TYR A 130 -4.77 3.78 -30.16
N GLU A 131 -5.71 4.70 -29.92
CA GLU A 131 -6.05 5.14 -28.56
C GLU A 131 -6.82 4.06 -27.79
N VAL A 132 -7.73 3.34 -28.45
CA VAL A 132 -8.47 2.22 -27.84
C VAL A 132 -7.51 1.12 -27.41
N LEU A 133 -6.60 0.68 -28.29
CA LEU A 133 -5.60 -0.34 -27.95
C LEU A 133 -4.69 0.11 -26.80
N TYR A 134 -4.26 1.37 -26.82
CA TYR A 134 -3.44 1.95 -25.75
C TYR A 134 -4.19 1.98 -24.41
N TYR A 135 -5.46 2.39 -24.42
CA TYR A 135 -6.30 2.42 -23.24
C TYR A 135 -6.52 1.02 -22.67
N PHE A 136 -6.83 0.03 -23.51
CA PHE A 136 -6.97 -1.37 -23.07
C PHE A 136 -5.70 -1.93 -22.45
N ALA A 137 -4.53 -1.65 -23.04
CA ALA A 137 -3.25 -2.08 -22.48
C ALA A 137 -3.02 -1.46 -21.09
N LYS A 138 -3.31 -0.16 -20.93
CA LYS A 138 -3.16 0.54 -19.65
C LYS A 138 -4.18 0.10 -18.60
N LEU A 139 -5.41 -0.22 -19.02
CA LEU A 139 -6.42 -0.77 -18.13
C LEU A 139 -6.00 -2.14 -17.61
N LYS A 140 -5.46 -3.00 -18.48
CA LYS A 140 -4.97 -4.33 -18.09
C LYS A 140 -3.84 -4.24 -17.07
N THR A 141 -2.87 -3.33 -17.27
CA THR A 141 -1.79 -3.14 -16.28
C THR A 141 -2.33 -2.63 -14.94
N ALA A 142 -3.24 -1.65 -14.97
CA ALA A 142 -3.85 -1.12 -13.75
C ALA A 142 -4.65 -2.20 -12.98
N LEU A 143 -5.35 -3.08 -13.69
CA LEU A 143 -6.07 -4.22 -13.06
C LEU A 143 -5.11 -5.20 -12.39
N VAL A 144 -4.01 -5.55 -13.04
CA VAL A 144 -2.98 -6.44 -12.47
C VAL A 144 -2.33 -5.81 -11.24
N GLU A 145 -1.99 -4.53 -11.30
CA GLU A 145 -1.45 -3.79 -10.16
C GLU A 145 -2.43 -3.75 -8.97
N ALA A 146 -3.72 -3.49 -9.24
CA ALA A 146 -4.77 -3.50 -8.22
C ALA A 146 -4.97 -4.89 -7.59
N GLU A 147 -4.93 -5.95 -8.40
CA GLU A 147 -5.03 -7.33 -7.89
C GLU A 147 -3.83 -7.70 -7.02
N MET A 148 -2.62 -7.32 -7.43
CA MET A 148 -1.40 -7.53 -6.64
C MET A 148 -1.44 -6.76 -5.31
N ALA A 149 -1.85 -5.49 -5.33
CA ALA A 149 -2.03 -4.70 -4.11
C ALA A 149 -3.05 -5.35 -3.16
N LYS A 150 -4.17 -5.87 -3.70
CA LYS A 150 -5.16 -6.60 -2.90
C LYS A 150 -4.60 -7.88 -2.29
N LYS A 151 -3.82 -8.66 -3.04
CA LYS A 151 -3.16 -9.88 -2.54
C LYS A 151 -2.19 -9.57 -1.41
N VAL A 152 -1.35 -8.54 -1.58
CA VAL A 152 -0.42 -8.08 -0.53
C VAL A 152 -1.18 -7.63 0.72
N SER A 153 -2.25 -6.86 0.56
CA SER A 153 -3.10 -6.45 1.70
C SER A 153 -3.72 -7.65 2.41
N LEU A 154 -4.23 -8.65 1.70
CA LEU A 154 -4.81 -9.84 2.29
C LEU A 154 -3.76 -10.69 3.01
N GLN A 155 -2.57 -10.82 2.42
CA GLN A 155 -1.46 -11.52 3.06
C GLN A 155 -1.05 -10.82 4.37
N HIS A 156 -0.94 -9.49 4.37
CA HIS A 156 -0.66 -8.74 5.60
C HIS A 156 -1.74 -8.90 6.67
N GLN A 157 -3.02 -8.88 6.28
CA GLN A 157 -4.12 -9.13 7.22
C GLN A 157 -4.05 -10.55 7.77
N TYR A 158 -3.76 -11.53 6.93
CA TYR A 158 -3.57 -12.92 7.34
C TYR A 158 -2.39 -13.08 8.31
N ASP A 159 -1.23 -12.50 7.99
CA ASP A 159 -0.04 -12.57 8.84
C ASP A 159 -0.27 -11.85 10.18
N THR A 160 -1.00 -10.73 10.16
CA THR A 160 -1.44 -10.04 11.37
C THR A 160 -2.34 -10.96 12.21
N LEU A 161 -3.38 -11.54 11.61
CA LEU A 161 -4.29 -12.46 12.30
C LEU A 161 -3.56 -13.68 12.87
N LYS A 162 -2.59 -14.23 12.13
CA LYS A 162 -1.75 -15.34 12.58
C LYS A 162 -0.87 -14.93 13.77
N ALA A 163 -0.29 -13.73 13.73
CA ALA A 163 0.49 -13.20 14.84
C ALA A 163 -0.36 -12.98 16.11
N GLN A 164 -1.65 -12.66 15.98
CA GLN A 164 -2.56 -12.47 17.12
C GLN A 164 -2.73 -13.72 17.99
N VAL A 165 -2.47 -14.92 17.47
CA VAL A 165 -2.61 -16.18 18.23
C VAL A 165 -1.38 -16.47 19.11
N ASN A 166 -0.26 -15.74 18.92
CA ASN A 166 1.05 -16.00 19.53
C ASN A 166 1.36 -17.50 19.61
N PRO A 167 1.64 -18.16 18.47
CA PRO A 167 1.71 -19.63 18.39
C PRO A 167 2.74 -20.21 19.35
N HIS A 168 3.85 -19.52 19.59
CA HIS A 168 4.85 -19.98 20.55
C HIS A 168 4.33 -19.99 21.99
N PHE A 169 3.60 -18.96 22.40
CA PHE A 169 2.93 -18.96 23.71
C PHE A 169 1.88 -20.08 23.79
N LEU A 170 1.08 -20.28 22.72
CA LEU A 170 0.07 -21.34 22.68
C LEU A 170 0.69 -22.73 22.90
N PHE A 171 1.72 -23.08 22.10
CA PHE A 171 2.35 -24.39 22.19
C PHE A 171 3.02 -24.61 23.55
N ASN A 172 3.69 -23.59 24.09
CA ASN A 172 4.30 -23.70 25.42
C ASN A 172 3.25 -23.90 26.52
N SER A 173 2.13 -23.17 26.47
CA SER A 173 1.04 -23.33 27.42
C SER A 173 0.39 -24.70 27.31
N LEU A 174 0.18 -25.23 26.10
CA LEU A 174 -0.34 -26.59 25.91
C LEU A 174 0.62 -27.66 26.44
N ASN A 175 1.93 -27.48 26.28
CA ASN A 175 2.92 -28.40 26.84
C ASN A 175 2.91 -28.38 28.37
N SER A 176 2.87 -27.20 28.99
CA SER A 176 2.72 -27.07 30.45
C SER A 176 1.43 -27.71 30.96
N LEU A 177 0.32 -27.52 30.23
CA LEU A 177 -0.95 -28.16 30.56
C LEU A 177 -0.86 -29.69 30.45
N SER A 178 -0.22 -30.22 29.41
CA SER A 178 -0.07 -31.68 29.24
C SER A 178 0.69 -32.31 30.41
N ILE A 179 1.74 -31.66 30.90
CA ILE A 179 2.49 -32.12 32.09
C ILE A 179 1.60 -32.05 33.34
N LEU A 180 0.88 -30.93 33.54
CA LEU A 180 -0.01 -30.76 34.70
C LEU A 180 -1.17 -31.78 34.72
N ILE A 181 -1.68 -32.21 33.56
CA ILE A 181 -2.75 -33.22 33.50
C ILE A 181 -2.28 -34.55 34.10
N GLU A 182 -1.01 -34.91 33.91
CA GLU A 182 -0.42 -36.14 34.44
C GLU A 182 -0.04 -36.00 35.92
N ASP A 183 0.61 -34.89 36.30
CA ASP A 183 1.20 -34.71 37.62
C ASP A 183 0.23 -34.11 38.66
N GLU A 184 -0.56 -33.10 38.27
CA GLU A 184 -1.39 -32.30 39.18
C GLU A 184 -2.75 -31.90 38.55
N PRO A 185 -3.71 -32.85 38.41
CA PRO A 185 -4.93 -32.64 37.62
C PRO A 185 -5.79 -31.45 38.06
N ALA A 186 -5.82 -31.15 39.37
CA ALA A 186 -6.54 -29.98 39.89
C ALA A 186 -5.93 -28.66 39.39
N LYS A 187 -4.59 -28.54 39.41
CA LYS A 187 -3.86 -27.38 38.87
C LYS A 187 -3.99 -27.29 37.35
N ALA A 188 -4.10 -28.41 36.65
CA ALA A 188 -4.35 -28.43 35.21
C ALA A 188 -5.67 -27.72 34.85
N SER A 189 -6.74 -27.95 35.61
CA SER A 189 -8.03 -27.27 35.39
C SER A 189 -7.92 -25.77 35.61
N GLU A 190 -7.27 -25.34 36.70
CA GLU A 190 -7.07 -23.92 36.99
C GLU A 190 -6.21 -23.25 35.90
N PHE A 191 -5.16 -23.93 35.44
CA PHE A 191 -4.31 -23.45 34.35
C PHE A 191 -5.08 -23.29 33.04
N LEU A 192 -5.98 -24.22 32.72
CA LEU A 192 -6.83 -24.14 31.53
C LEU A 192 -7.78 -22.94 31.59
N ASP A 193 -8.37 -22.65 32.74
CA ASP A 193 -9.25 -21.48 32.93
C ASP A 193 -8.49 -20.16 32.78
N GLU A 194 -7.27 -20.07 33.33
CA GLU A 194 -6.40 -18.91 33.15
C GLU A 194 -5.95 -18.76 31.69
N LEU A 195 -5.65 -19.87 31.01
CA LEU A 195 -5.30 -19.89 29.59
C LEU A 195 -6.46 -19.36 28.73
N CYS A 196 -7.68 -19.84 28.99
CA CYS A 196 -8.90 -19.35 28.32
C CYS A 196 -9.12 -17.85 28.56
N THR A 197 -8.88 -17.37 29.78
CA THR A 197 -9.03 -15.95 30.17
C THR A 197 -8.03 -15.07 29.42
N VAL A 198 -6.75 -15.48 29.38
CA VAL A 198 -5.68 -14.80 28.64
C VAL A 198 -6.00 -14.73 27.16
N TYR A 199 -6.38 -15.84 26.53
CA TYR A 199 -6.72 -15.86 25.10
C TYR A 199 -7.94 -15.01 24.77
N ARG A 200 -8.97 -15.02 25.62
CA ARG A 200 -10.15 -14.17 25.44
C ARG A 200 -9.76 -12.69 25.45
N TYR A 201 -8.85 -12.29 26.35
CA TYR A 201 -8.35 -10.92 26.38
C TYR A 201 -7.52 -10.59 25.14
N LEU A 202 -6.56 -11.44 24.75
CA LEU A 202 -5.73 -11.24 23.55
C LEU A 202 -6.56 -11.00 22.27
N LEU A 203 -7.64 -11.78 22.10
CA LEU A 203 -8.54 -11.64 20.96
C LEU A 203 -9.36 -10.34 21.01
N GLN A 204 -9.77 -9.88 22.20
CA GLN A 204 -10.54 -8.64 22.36
C GLN A 204 -9.67 -7.38 22.31
N ALA A 205 -8.44 -7.46 22.83
CA ALA A 205 -7.46 -6.37 22.92
C ALA A 205 -7.19 -5.75 21.55
N ASN A 206 -7.03 -6.58 20.51
CA ASN A 206 -6.76 -6.10 19.15
C ASN A 206 -7.94 -5.37 18.47
N SER A 207 -9.14 -5.42 19.07
CA SER A 207 -10.34 -4.78 18.52
C SER A 207 -10.63 -3.40 19.11
N LYS A 208 -9.91 -2.99 20.16
CA LYS A 208 -10.16 -1.72 20.87
C LYS A 208 -8.92 -0.84 20.85
N PRO A 209 -9.05 0.47 20.60
CA PRO A 209 -7.90 1.37 20.65
C PRO A 209 -7.34 1.49 22.07
N THR A 210 -8.20 1.57 23.09
CA THR A 210 -7.78 1.67 24.50
C THR A 210 -8.49 0.67 25.38
N THR A 211 -7.88 0.39 26.53
CA THR A 211 -8.40 -0.46 27.61
C THR A 211 -8.18 0.23 28.95
N SER A 212 -8.94 -0.14 29.99
CA SER A 212 -8.72 0.42 31.32
C SER A 212 -7.51 -0.20 31.99
N VAL A 213 -6.84 0.56 32.86
CA VAL A 213 -5.74 0.05 33.69
C VAL A 213 -6.20 -1.15 34.53
N ARG A 214 -7.44 -1.14 35.04
CA ARG A 214 -8.05 -2.30 35.71
C ARG A 214 -8.07 -3.56 34.83
N GLN A 215 -8.44 -3.43 33.56
CA GLN A 215 -8.49 -4.57 32.64
C GLN A 215 -7.09 -5.11 32.33
N GLU A 216 -6.10 -4.23 32.11
CA GLU A 216 -4.71 -4.62 31.93
C GLU A 216 -4.13 -5.31 33.17
N ILE A 217 -4.44 -4.82 34.38
CA ILE A 217 -3.99 -5.45 35.64
C ILE A 217 -4.62 -6.84 35.81
N GLY A 218 -5.93 -6.98 35.52
CA GLY A 218 -6.60 -8.28 35.57
C GLY A 218 -5.97 -9.27 34.59
N PHE A 219 -5.73 -8.81 33.36
CA PHE A 219 -5.07 -9.61 32.33
C PHE A 219 -3.65 -10.02 32.73
N ILE A 220 -2.80 -9.09 33.18
CA ILE A 220 -1.41 -9.43 33.52
C ILE A 220 -1.33 -10.35 34.75
N THR A 221 -2.31 -10.26 35.66
CA THR A 221 -2.40 -11.18 36.80
C THR A 221 -2.68 -12.61 36.34
N SER A 222 -3.66 -12.80 35.44
CA SER A 222 -3.94 -14.11 34.82
C SER A 222 -2.75 -14.62 34.01
N PHE A 223 -2.13 -13.75 33.21
CA PHE A 223 -0.93 -14.08 32.43
C PHE A 223 0.25 -14.50 33.32
N TYR A 224 0.43 -13.83 34.46
CA TYR A 224 1.47 -14.19 35.43
C TYR A 224 1.26 -15.58 36.04
N LYS A 225 0.02 -15.98 36.33
CA LYS A 225 -0.25 -17.35 36.82
C LYS A 225 0.21 -18.41 35.83
N LEU A 226 0.03 -18.17 34.52
CA LEU A 226 0.54 -19.07 33.48
C LEU A 226 2.07 -19.09 33.45
N LEU A 227 2.71 -17.92 33.59
CA LEU A 227 4.17 -17.82 33.70
C LEU A 227 4.71 -18.52 34.95
N GLN A 228 3.99 -18.46 36.08
CA GLN A 228 4.39 -19.06 37.34
C GLN A 228 4.47 -20.59 37.25
N VAL A 229 3.60 -21.24 36.48
CA VAL A 229 3.72 -22.69 36.22
C VAL A 229 5.02 -23.02 35.47
N ARG A 230 5.45 -22.15 34.55
CA ARG A 230 6.66 -22.38 33.75
C ARG A 230 7.95 -22.04 34.48
N TYR A 231 7.97 -20.91 35.18
CA TYR A 231 9.17 -20.34 35.79
C TYR A 231 9.25 -20.59 37.30
N GLY A 232 8.17 -21.05 37.93
CA GLY A 232 8.09 -21.25 39.38
C GLY A 232 8.47 -19.99 40.15
N GLU A 233 9.24 -20.18 41.20
CA GLU A 233 9.77 -19.11 42.07
C GLU A 233 10.81 -18.19 41.38
N ALA A 234 11.21 -18.48 40.13
CA ALA A 234 12.18 -17.67 39.41
C ALA A 234 11.61 -16.34 38.90
N ILE A 235 10.28 -16.15 38.95
CA ILE A 235 9.62 -14.89 38.61
C ILE A 235 8.70 -14.45 39.75
N GLN A 236 8.70 -13.16 40.06
CA GLN A 236 7.86 -12.57 41.10
C GLN A 236 7.20 -11.31 40.56
N LEU A 237 5.88 -11.20 40.75
CA LEU A 237 5.10 -10.03 40.35
C LEU A 237 4.44 -9.37 41.57
N HIS A 238 4.71 -8.08 41.74
CA HIS A 238 4.08 -7.25 42.76
C HIS A 238 3.29 -6.11 42.10
N ILE A 239 2.00 -6.02 42.42
CA ILE A 239 1.11 -4.98 41.89
C ILE A 239 0.61 -4.12 43.05
N ALA A 240 0.89 -2.82 43.01
CA ALA A 240 0.49 -1.83 43.99
C ALA A 240 0.00 -0.56 43.26
N VAL A 241 -1.18 -0.65 42.66
CA VAL A 241 -1.78 0.44 41.86
C VAL A 241 -3.05 0.94 42.53
N ASP A 242 -3.15 2.25 42.73
CA ASP A 242 -4.29 2.90 43.36
C ASP A 242 -5.59 2.68 42.60
N ARG A 243 -6.68 2.43 43.35
CA ARG A 243 -8.01 2.16 42.76
C ARG A 243 -8.48 3.25 41.82
N THR A 244 -8.18 4.52 42.15
CA THR A 244 -8.52 5.68 41.31
C THR A 244 -7.86 5.60 39.95
N VAL A 245 -6.58 5.23 39.88
CA VAL A 245 -5.83 5.02 38.63
C VAL A 245 -6.37 3.82 37.86
N GLN A 246 -6.70 2.72 38.56
CA GLN A 246 -7.28 1.54 37.92
C GLN A 246 -8.62 1.83 37.22
N GLU A 247 -9.45 2.70 37.80
CA GLU A 247 -10.78 3.05 37.27
C GLU A 247 -10.75 4.14 36.21
N ALA A 248 -9.96 5.20 36.43
CA ALA A 248 -9.95 6.38 35.57
C ALA A 248 -8.95 6.28 34.41
N GLY A 249 -7.88 5.50 34.58
CA GLY A 249 -6.79 5.38 33.61
C GLY A 249 -7.15 4.56 32.38
N GLN A 250 -6.74 5.04 31.21
CA GLN A 250 -6.79 4.34 29.94
C GLN A 250 -5.39 4.18 29.36
N MET A 251 -5.13 3.07 28.68
CA MET A 251 -3.88 2.82 27.99
C MET A 251 -4.09 1.92 26.77
N PRO A 252 -3.13 1.84 25.83
CA PRO A 252 -3.17 0.84 24.78
C PRO A 252 -3.20 -0.57 25.38
N PRO A 253 -3.98 -1.49 24.80
CA PRO A 253 -4.04 -2.86 25.30
C PRO A 253 -2.71 -3.60 25.08
N LEU A 254 -2.45 -4.61 25.91
CA LEU A 254 -1.22 -5.43 25.92
C LEU A 254 0.05 -4.65 26.31
N THR A 255 -0.10 -3.44 26.85
CA THR A 255 1.04 -2.65 27.32
C THR A 255 1.76 -3.35 28.47
N LEU A 256 1.03 -3.81 29.50
CA LEU A 256 1.67 -4.47 30.65
C LEU A 256 2.31 -5.79 30.26
N GLN A 257 1.69 -6.55 29.35
CA GLN A 257 2.29 -7.76 28.79
C GLN A 257 3.60 -7.46 28.08
N THR A 258 3.63 -6.44 27.22
CA THR A 258 4.83 -6.06 26.47
C THR A 258 6.00 -5.76 27.43
N LEU A 259 5.73 -5.07 28.54
CA LEU A 259 6.73 -4.75 29.55
C LEU A 259 7.19 -5.96 30.36
N VAL A 260 6.25 -6.84 30.76
CA VAL A 260 6.59 -8.09 31.46
C VAL A 260 7.39 -9.04 30.56
N GLU A 261 7.01 -9.20 29.30
CA GLU A 261 7.76 -9.99 28.33
C GLU A 261 9.16 -9.41 28.08
N ASN A 262 9.27 -8.08 28.01
CA ASN A 262 10.56 -7.41 27.90
C ASN A 262 11.47 -7.77 29.09
N ALA A 263 10.95 -7.67 30.32
CA ALA A 263 11.68 -8.06 31.52
C ALA A 263 12.17 -9.51 31.47
N ILE A 264 11.32 -10.47 31.08
CA ILE A 264 11.68 -11.90 31.01
C ILE A 264 12.70 -12.19 29.89
N ASN A 265 12.56 -11.52 28.75
CA ASN A 265 13.41 -11.78 27.60
C ASN A 265 14.84 -11.27 27.82
N TYR A 266 15.01 -10.13 28.48
CA TYR A 266 16.31 -9.50 28.69
C TYR A 266 17.05 -9.97 29.95
N ASN A 267 16.33 -10.55 30.91
CA ASN A 267 16.92 -10.99 32.17
C ASN A 267 17.07 -12.51 32.25
N VAL A 268 18.10 -12.95 32.94
CA VAL A 268 18.30 -14.32 33.41
C VAL A 268 17.26 -14.59 34.50
N VAL A 269 16.45 -15.62 34.27
CA VAL A 269 15.35 -16.02 35.15
C VAL A 269 15.74 -17.37 35.75
N THR A 270 16.22 -17.37 37.00
CA THR A 270 16.55 -18.61 37.73
C THR A 270 16.07 -18.52 39.17
N PRO A 271 15.78 -19.65 39.84
CA PRO A 271 15.39 -19.65 41.25
C PRO A 271 16.44 -19.02 42.19
N LYS A 272 17.73 -19.04 41.79
CA LYS A 272 18.82 -18.43 42.57
C LYS A 272 18.84 -16.90 42.46
N THR A 273 18.35 -16.37 41.35
CA THR A 273 18.32 -14.93 41.04
C THR A 273 16.94 -14.61 40.42
N PRO A 274 15.87 -14.58 41.23
CA PRO A 274 14.53 -14.40 40.72
C PRO A 274 14.38 -13.02 40.07
N LEU A 275 13.62 -12.97 38.98
CA LEU A 275 13.24 -11.72 38.33
C LEU A 275 12.04 -11.12 39.06
N VAL A 276 12.24 -9.97 39.70
CA VAL A 276 11.17 -9.27 40.41
C VAL A 276 10.64 -8.14 39.53
N ILE A 277 9.35 -8.17 39.23
CA ILE A 277 8.63 -7.16 38.48
C ILE A 277 7.65 -6.45 39.42
N ARG A 278 7.69 -5.11 39.43
CA ARG A 278 6.82 -4.25 40.25
C ARG A 278 6.02 -3.34 39.36
N ILE A 279 4.70 -3.31 39.54
CA ILE A 279 3.78 -2.41 38.86
C ILE A 279 3.14 -1.52 39.92
N ARG A 280 3.40 -0.22 39.90
CA ARG A 280 2.95 0.74 40.92
C ARG A 280 2.38 2.01 40.32
N SER A 281 1.50 2.71 41.04
CA SER A 281 1.14 4.09 40.73
C SER A 281 1.97 5.07 41.55
N ASP A 282 2.24 6.26 41.01
CA ASP A 282 2.73 7.40 41.80
C ASP A 282 1.59 8.34 42.22
N GLU A 283 1.92 9.36 43.02
CA GLU A 283 0.96 10.37 43.51
C GLU A 283 0.36 11.22 42.37
N ALA A 284 1.03 11.29 41.21
CA ALA A 284 0.55 11.99 40.02
C ALA A 284 -0.39 11.12 39.16
N GLY A 285 -0.62 9.85 39.55
CA GLY A 285 -1.46 8.90 38.83
C GLY A 285 -0.78 8.25 37.63
N GLN A 286 0.54 8.35 37.51
CA GLN A 286 1.34 7.66 36.50
C GLN A 286 1.57 6.20 36.91
N LEU A 287 1.61 5.32 35.93
CA LEU A 287 1.87 3.89 36.12
C LEU A 287 3.35 3.62 35.87
N ILE A 288 4.02 3.01 36.84
CA ILE A 288 5.46 2.71 36.80
C ILE A 288 5.63 1.20 36.83
N VAL A 289 6.33 0.66 35.83
CA VAL A 289 6.66 -0.77 35.73
C VAL A 289 8.17 -0.92 35.84
N GLU A 290 8.63 -1.65 36.86
CA GLU A 290 10.04 -1.81 37.20
C GLU A 290 10.42 -3.27 37.24
N ASN A 291 11.64 -3.62 36.80
CA ASN A 291 12.20 -4.94 37.03
C ASN A 291 13.65 -4.90 37.52
N THR A 292 14.03 -5.92 38.27
CA THR A 292 15.43 -6.19 38.62
C THR A 292 16.24 -6.53 37.37
N ILE A 293 17.49 -6.06 37.29
CA ILE A 293 18.36 -6.28 36.13
C ILE A 293 19.32 -7.46 36.39
N ASN A 294 19.16 -8.52 35.61
CA ASN A 294 20.05 -9.68 35.51
C ASN A 294 20.33 -9.97 34.03
N ARG A 295 21.01 -9.07 33.30
CA ARG A 295 21.09 -9.13 31.82
C ARG A 295 21.67 -10.47 31.30
N LYS A 296 21.01 -11.07 30.30
CA LYS A 296 21.55 -12.23 29.57
C LYS A 296 22.84 -11.82 28.83
N THR A 297 23.90 -12.64 28.93
CA THR A 297 25.24 -12.36 28.39
C THR A 297 25.36 -12.46 26.85
N LEU A 298 24.28 -12.77 26.13
CA LEU A 298 24.31 -12.99 24.68
C LEU A 298 23.73 -11.81 23.89
N ARG A 299 24.52 -11.34 22.91
CA ARG A 299 24.06 -10.48 21.81
C ARG A 299 23.07 -11.27 20.93
N MET A 300 21.78 -11.11 21.16
CA MET A 300 20.76 -11.40 20.14
C MET A 300 19.78 -10.23 20.08
N ASN A 301 19.70 -9.58 18.92
CA ASN A 301 18.60 -8.67 18.57
C ASN A 301 17.40 -9.52 18.13
N PRO A 302 16.40 -9.71 18.99
CA PRO A 302 15.01 -9.57 18.54
C PRO A 302 14.05 -9.01 19.61
N GLY A 303 14.49 -8.09 20.48
CA GLY A 303 13.62 -7.47 21.52
C GLY A 303 13.59 -5.94 21.54
N ARG A 304 14.47 -5.27 20.77
CA ARG A 304 14.46 -3.80 20.64
C ARG A 304 13.19 -3.29 19.93
N ASN A 305 12.51 -4.18 19.20
CA ASN A 305 11.30 -3.84 18.48
C ASN A 305 10.11 -3.66 19.43
N SER A 306 9.95 -4.46 20.50
CA SER A 306 8.72 -4.43 21.30
C SER A 306 8.48 -3.12 22.04
N LEU A 307 9.53 -2.48 22.57
CA LEU A 307 9.43 -1.15 23.18
C LEU A 307 9.25 -0.04 22.14
N VAL A 308 9.86 -0.19 20.95
CA VAL A 308 9.68 0.76 19.84
C VAL A 308 8.25 0.67 19.29
N ASP A 309 7.71 -0.53 19.19
CA ASP A 309 6.32 -0.80 18.80
C ASP A 309 5.37 -0.23 19.86
N LEU A 310 5.67 -0.39 21.16
CA LEU A 310 4.91 0.22 22.24
C LEU A 310 4.88 1.74 22.14
N ILE A 311 6.03 2.40 21.99
CA ILE A 311 6.10 3.87 21.81
C ILE A 311 5.29 4.29 20.57
N SER A 312 5.39 3.53 19.49
CA SER A 312 4.64 3.79 18.26
C SER A 312 3.12 3.70 18.48
N GLN A 313 2.66 2.72 19.27
CA GLN A 313 1.25 2.59 19.65
C GLN A 313 0.75 3.80 20.48
N PHE A 314 1.56 4.28 21.43
CA PHE A 314 1.22 5.48 22.20
C PHE A 314 1.10 6.72 21.31
N ARG A 315 2.02 6.91 20.36
CA ARG A 315 2.00 8.03 19.40
C ARG A 315 0.79 7.99 18.47
N LEU A 316 0.40 6.82 18.00
CA LEU A 316 -0.81 6.64 17.16
C LEU A 316 -2.10 7.02 17.88
N GLN A 317 -2.09 7.03 19.21
CA GLN A 317 -3.24 7.36 20.05
C GLN A 317 -3.16 8.77 20.66
N GLU A 318 -2.19 9.58 20.23
CA GLU A 318 -1.94 10.92 20.78
C GLU A 318 -1.72 10.92 22.31
N LEU A 319 -1.23 9.81 22.85
CA LEU A 319 -0.87 9.69 24.27
C LEU A 319 0.59 10.12 24.48
N PRO A 320 0.95 10.60 25.69
CA PRO A 320 2.34 10.94 26.00
C PRO A 320 3.25 9.72 25.84
N ASP A 321 4.43 9.92 25.25
CA ASP A 321 5.44 8.87 25.10
C ASP A 321 5.83 8.30 26.49
N PRO A 322 5.92 6.97 26.64
CA PRO A 322 6.44 6.35 27.86
C PRO A 322 7.87 6.82 28.17
N VAL A 323 8.15 7.13 29.43
CA VAL A 323 9.50 7.51 29.89
C VAL A 323 10.24 6.25 30.31
N ILE A 324 11.36 5.95 29.66
CA ILE A 324 12.17 4.76 29.93
C ILE A 324 13.44 5.16 30.67
N ILE A 325 13.67 4.55 31.82
CA ILE A 325 14.88 4.67 32.62
C ILE A 325 15.57 3.30 32.65
N ASP A 326 16.75 3.21 32.06
CA ASP A 326 17.60 2.01 32.09
C ASP A 326 18.94 2.36 32.74
N ASN A 327 19.14 1.93 33.99
CA ASN A 327 20.40 2.08 34.72
C ASN A 327 20.99 0.71 35.11
N GLU A 328 22.10 0.64 35.86
CA GLU A 328 22.73 -0.65 36.19
C GLU A 328 21.93 -1.52 37.17
N PHE A 329 20.96 -0.92 37.89
CA PHE A 329 20.26 -1.57 39.00
C PHE A 329 18.77 -1.82 38.72
N ILE A 330 18.13 -0.93 37.94
CA ILE A 330 16.68 -0.90 37.70
C ILE A 330 16.42 -0.54 36.24
N PHE A 331 15.52 -1.30 35.62
CA PHE A 331 14.84 -0.89 34.39
C PHE A 331 13.42 -0.48 34.77
N SER A 332 13.03 0.75 34.42
CA SER A 332 11.73 1.33 34.77
C SER A 332 11.10 1.99 33.55
N VAL A 333 9.80 1.75 33.36
CA VAL A 333 8.99 2.41 32.34
C VAL A 333 7.82 3.11 33.03
N THR A 334 7.78 4.43 32.89
CA THR A 334 6.69 5.27 33.40
C THR A 334 5.73 5.61 32.26
N ILE A 335 4.46 5.28 32.48
CA ILE A 335 3.36 5.47 31.55
C ILE A 335 2.39 6.47 32.16
N ASN A 336 1.97 7.45 31.37
CA ASN A 336 0.86 8.32 31.74
C ASN A 336 -0.45 7.71 31.21
N PRO A 337 -1.27 7.05 32.05
CA PRO A 337 -2.55 6.53 31.60
C PRO A 337 -3.48 7.71 31.31
N GLY A 338 -3.94 7.82 30.05
CA GLY A 338 -4.86 8.88 29.65
C GLY A 338 -6.12 8.85 30.53
N LEU A 339 -6.31 9.88 31.35
CA LEU A 339 -7.52 10.00 32.17
C LEU A 339 -8.73 10.13 31.26
N ASN A 340 -9.73 9.26 31.45
CA ASN A 340 -10.96 9.28 30.65
C ASN A 340 -11.54 10.71 30.60
N ARG A 341 -11.85 11.25 29.41
CA ARG A 341 -12.37 12.63 29.23
C ARG A 341 -13.66 12.92 30.03
N LYS A 342 -14.33 11.89 30.56
CA LYS A 342 -15.47 12.02 31.49
C LYS A 342 -15.08 12.28 32.95
N THR A 343 -13.86 11.93 33.37
CA THR A 343 -13.35 12.08 34.75
C THR A 343 -12.42 13.27 34.92
N SER A 344 -11.93 13.89 33.84
CA SER A 344 -11.17 15.15 33.92
C SER A 344 -11.96 16.30 34.58
N THR A 345 -13.29 16.24 34.53
CA THR A 345 -14.18 17.19 35.21
C THR A 345 -14.28 16.92 36.72
N LEU A 346 -14.08 15.67 37.16
CA LEU A 346 -14.11 15.30 38.58
C LEU A 346 -12.77 15.61 39.25
N PHE A 347 -11.64 15.39 38.57
CA PHE A 347 -10.33 15.79 39.09
C PHE A 347 -10.17 17.32 39.19
N LYS A 348 -10.70 18.09 38.21
CA LYS A 348 -10.71 19.56 38.32
C LYS A 348 -11.55 20.07 39.51
N ASN A 349 -12.65 19.38 39.84
CA ASN A 349 -13.56 19.82 40.90
C ASN A 349 -13.12 19.38 42.30
N GLN A 350 -12.27 18.35 42.44
CA GLN A 350 -11.71 17.96 43.74
C GLN A 350 -10.48 18.81 44.11
N THR A 351 -9.64 19.20 43.15
CA THR A 351 -8.51 20.11 43.41
C THR A 351 -8.97 21.55 43.72
N SER A 352 -10.17 21.95 43.29
CA SER A 352 -10.76 23.26 43.63
C SER A 352 -11.54 23.30 44.95
N MET A 353 -11.57 22.19 45.70
CA MET A 353 -12.24 22.12 47.02
C MET A 353 -11.23 22.14 48.19
N PHE A 354 -9.93 22.09 47.87
CA PHE A 354 -8.80 22.15 48.81
C PHE A 354 -7.84 23.33 48.57
N LEU A 355 -8.25 24.29 47.73
CA LEU A 355 -7.70 25.64 47.61
C LEU A 355 -8.82 26.61 47.95
#